data_AF-A0A959A2Y0-F1
#
_entry.id   AF-A0A959A2Y0-F1
#
_cell.length_a   1.000
_cell.length_b   1.000
_cell.length_c   1.000
_cell.angle_alpha   90.00
_cell.angle_beta   90.00
_cell.angle_gamma   90.00
#
_symmetry.space_group_name_H-M   'P 1'
#
loop_
_entity.id
_entity.type
_entity.pdbx_description
1 polymer ?
#
loop_
_entity_poly.entity_id
_entity_poly.type
_entity_poly.pdbx_seq_one_letter_code
_entity_poly.pdbx_strand_id
1 'polypeptide(L)'
;MRILLSLIFFVFLSFPILSQTVGNLSWESIDDFKAEESNIIKNIVWLENNPIATDQNDTKAISQYIISWLSSTPYLEVVLDGVFLESLLNSKKFKYAEKFKVTYLFGKSLYLIEHQDEPDEVKASTRGVEGMVLVYKELKRLDPSLRNGVLEKYARLSQKEKLESYVRARLSEPESSVVLPY
;
A
#
# COMPACT_ATOMS: atom_id res chain seq x y z
N MET A 1 36.40 -69.31 -0.12
CA MET A 1 35.13 -69.21 -0.88
C MET A 1 34.04 -69.01 0.17
N ARG A 2 33.36 -67.89 0.37
CA ARG A 2 33.05 -66.70 -0.44
C ARG A 2 33.06 -65.50 0.52
N ILE A 3 33.60 -64.40 0.04
CA ILE A 3 33.57 -63.09 0.69
C ILE A 3 32.13 -62.56 0.60
N LEU A 4 31.54 -62.12 1.71
CA LEU A 4 30.35 -61.26 1.67
C LEU A 4 30.61 -60.04 2.55
N LEU A 5 31.14 -59.00 1.90
CA LEU A 5 31.12 -57.63 2.41
C LEU A 5 29.65 -57.17 2.46
N SER A 6 29.09 -57.04 3.65
CA SER A 6 27.85 -56.25 3.84
C SER A 6 28.23 -54.78 3.92
N LEU A 7 28.32 -54.14 2.76
CA LEU A 7 28.47 -52.70 2.58
C LEU A 7 27.11 -52.06 2.89
N ILE A 8 26.99 -51.41 4.05
CA ILE A 8 25.84 -50.57 4.41
C ILE A 8 25.89 -49.36 3.47
N PHE A 9 25.07 -49.40 2.42
CA PHE A 9 24.89 -48.28 1.49
C PHE A 9 23.97 -47.26 2.18
N PHE A 10 24.56 -46.20 2.70
CA PHE A 10 23.88 -45.05 3.25
C PHE A 10 23.14 -44.35 2.10
N VAL A 11 21.86 -44.68 1.91
CA VAL A 11 20.99 -43.97 0.97
C VAL A 11 20.76 -42.59 1.55
N PHE A 12 21.54 -41.60 1.09
CA PHE A 12 21.17 -40.20 1.19
C PHE A 12 19.85 -40.05 0.44
N LEU A 13 18.75 -39.97 1.19
CA LEU A 13 17.50 -39.39 0.74
C LEU A 13 17.80 -37.93 0.43
N SER A 14 18.20 -37.67 -0.81
CA SER A 14 18.16 -36.33 -1.39
C SER A 14 16.70 -35.93 -1.40
N PHE A 15 16.25 -35.21 -0.37
CA PHE A 15 15.08 -34.36 -0.51
C PHE A 15 15.37 -33.43 -1.68
N PRO A 16 14.60 -33.44 -2.78
CA PRO A 16 14.69 -32.34 -3.72
C PRO A 16 14.35 -31.08 -2.92
N ILE A 17 15.36 -30.25 -2.73
CA ILE A 17 15.22 -28.86 -2.29
C ILE A 17 14.10 -28.27 -3.12
N LEU A 18 13.11 -27.68 -2.46
CA LEU A 18 12.12 -26.82 -3.12
C LEU A 18 12.91 -25.77 -3.91
N SER A 19 13.02 -25.96 -5.23
CA SER A 19 13.34 -24.87 -6.12
C SER A 19 12.11 -23.98 -6.10
N GLN A 20 12.03 -23.10 -5.11
CA GLN A 20 11.26 -21.87 -5.28
C GLN A 20 12.05 -21.07 -6.30
N THR A 21 11.83 -21.39 -7.58
CA THR A 21 11.92 -20.37 -8.61
C THR A 21 11.13 -19.21 -8.05
N VAL A 22 11.76 -18.03 -7.91
CA VAL A 22 11.03 -16.77 -7.74
C VAL A 22 10.00 -16.80 -8.84
N GLY A 23 8.75 -17.14 -8.49
CA GLY A 23 7.70 -17.32 -9.46
C GLY A 23 7.64 -16.03 -10.24
N ASN A 24 7.62 -16.11 -11.56
CA ASN A 24 7.07 -15.02 -12.35
C ASN A 24 5.72 -14.71 -11.69
N LEU A 25 5.64 -13.59 -10.97
CA LEU A 25 4.39 -13.04 -10.48
C LEU A 25 3.66 -12.48 -11.69
N SER A 26 3.16 -13.36 -12.55
CA SER A 26 2.16 -13.02 -13.54
C SER A 26 0.80 -13.33 -12.91
N TRP A 27 0.15 -12.31 -12.38
CA TRP A 27 -1.28 -12.39 -12.10
C TRP A 27 -2.00 -12.44 -13.45
N GLU A 28 -2.52 -13.60 -13.82
CA GLU A 28 -3.15 -13.82 -15.13
C GLU A 28 -4.66 -13.98 -15.00
N SER A 29 -5.12 -14.54 -13.89
CA SER A 29 -6.53 -14.77 -13.59
C SER A 29 -7.03 -13.92 -12.42
N ILE A 30 -8.35 -13.73 -12.33
CA ILE A 30 -9.01 -13.09 -11.18
C ILE A 30 -8.63 -13.81 -9.87
N ASP A 31 -8.55 -15.14 -9.89
CA ASP A 31 -8.21 -15.94 -8.71
C ASP A 31 -6.78 -15.67 -8.22
N ASP A 32 -5.82 -15.42 -9.13
CA ASP A 32 -4.45 -15.05 -8.75
C ASP A 32 -4.42 -13.69 -8.05
N PHE A 33 -5.15 -12.70 -8.58
CA PHE A 33 -5.30 -11.39 -7.95
C PHE A 33 -5.94 -11.53 -6.57
N LYS A 34 -7.02 -12.31 -6.45
CA LYS A 34 -7.74 -12.58 -5.20
C LYS A 34 -6.85 -13.25 -4.15
N ALA A 35 -6.06 -14.24 -4.55
CA ALA A 35 -5.12 -14.93 -3.67
C ALA A 35 -4.07 -13.96 -3.08
N GLU A 36 -3.72 -12.91 -3.82
CA GLU A 36 -2.70 -11.94 -3.44
C GLU A 36 -3.22 -10.80 -2.54
N GLU A 37 -4.54 -10.56 -2.47
CA GLU A 37 -5.15 -9.45 -1.71
C GLU A 37 -4.64 -9.36 -0.27
N SER A 38 -4.52 -10.50 0.43
CA SER A 38 -4.04 -10.52 1.81
C SER A 38 -2.60 -9.98 1.94
N ASN A 39 -1.74 -10.28 0.97
CA ASN A 39 -0.37 -9.79 0.97
C ASN A 39 -0.30 -8.30 0.61
N ILE A 40 -1.14 -7.85 -0.33
CA ILE A 40 -1.29 -6.42 -0.66
C ILE A 40 -1.71 -5.63 0.57
N ILE A 41 -2.75 -6.08 1.28
CA ILE A 41 -3.22 -5.47 2.53
C ILE A 41 -2.09 -5.38 3.56
N LYS A 42 -1.37 -6.49 3.80
CA LYS A 42 -0.24 -6.53 4.74
C LYS A 42 0.85 -5.53 4.37
N ASN A 43 1.20 -5.44 3.09
CA ASN A 43 2.23 -4.52 2.62
C ASN A 43 1.80 -3.05 2.75
N ILE A 44 0.54 -2.73 2.48
CA ILE A 44 -0.02 -1.38 2.70
C ILE A 44 0.10 -0.99 4.17
N VAL A 45 -0.43 -1.82 5.08
CA VAL A 45 -0.39 -1.56 6.52
C VAL A 45 1.06 -1.48 7.04
N TRP A 46 1.96 -2.31 6.51
CA TRP A 46 3.37 -2.26 6.86
C TRP A 46 4.02 -0.92 6.46
N LEU A 47 3.75 -0.42 5.25
CA LEU A 47 4.28 0.86 4.77
C LEU A 47 3.76 2.07 5.56
N GLU A 48 2.54 2.01 6.08
CA GLU A 48 1.99 3.08 6.92
C GLU A 48 2.76 3.24 8.23
N ASN A 49 3.32 2.15 8.75
CA ASN A 49 4.11 2.11 9.98
C ASN A 49 5.63 2.19 9.73
N ASN A 50 6.07 1.93 8.50
CA ASN A 50 7.49 1.90 8.11
C ASN A 50 7.72 2.74 6.83
N PRO A 51 7.51 4.06 6.88
CA PRO A 51 7.48 4.89 5.67
C PRO A 51 8.86 5.19 5.07
N ILE A 52 9.95 4.78 5.71
CA ILE A 52 11.34 5.03 5.28
C ILE A 52 12.04 3.69 5.06
N ALA A 53 12.82 3.60 3.97
CA ALA A 53 13.62 2.42 3.68
C ALA A 53 14.68 2.19 4.76
N THR A 54 15.00 0.92 5.00
CA THR A 54 16.10 0.48 5.86
C THR A 54 16.95 -0.53 5.09
N ASP A 55 18.10 -0.92 5.63
CA ASP A 55 18.94 -1.97 5.03
C ASP A 55 18.19 -3.31 4.88
N GLN A 56 17.13 -3.51 5.67
CA GLN A 56 16.34 -4.74 5.68
C GLN A 56 15.12 -4.67 4.76
N ASN A 57 14.66 -3.47 4.37
CA ASN A 57 13.41 -3.30 3.63
C ASN A 57 13.44 -2.13 2.64
N ASP A 58 13.05 -2.40 1.39
CA ASP A 58 12.91 -1.38 0.36
C ASP A 58 11.44 -0.94 0.20
N THR A 59 11.08 0.16 0.85
CA THR A 59 9.75 0.77 0.74
C THR A 59 9.35 1.11 -0.70
N LYS A 60 10.33 1.38 -1.59
CA LYS A 60 10.07 1.69 -3.00
C LYS A 60 9.68 0.43 -3.76
N ALA A 61 10.40 -0.67 -3.58
CA ALA A 61 10.07 -1.95 -4.19
C ALA A 61 8.69 -2.45 -3.74
N ILE A 62 8.39 -2.35 -2.44
CA ILE A 62 7.06 -2.72 -1.89
C ILE A 62 5.96 -1.82 -2.48
N SER A 63 6.20 -0.51 -2.58
CA SER A 63 5.22 0.40 -3.18
C SER A 63 4.99 0.08 -4.66
N GLN A 64 6.06 -0.21 -5.42
CA GLN A 64 5.96 -0.60 -6.82
C GLN A 64 5.18 -1.90 -6.98
N TYR A 65 5.41 -2.88 -6.11
CA TYR A 65 4.67 -4.13 -6.09
C TYR A 65 3.16 -3.90 -5.94
N ILE A 66 2.76 -3.09 -4.95
CA ILE A 66 1.34 -2.76 -4.73
C ILE A 66 0.76 -1.99 -5.92
N ILE A 67 1.48 -1.00 -6.47
CA ILE A 67 1.01 -0.23 -7.64
C ILE A 67 0.82 -1.15 -8.85
N SER A 68 1.75 -2.07 -9.11
CA SER A 68 1.63 -3.03 -10.20
C SER A 68 0.42 -3.93 -10.04
N TRP A 69 0.14 -4.40 -8.82
CA TRP A 69 -1.06 -5.17 -8.52
C TRP A 69 -2.32 -4.33 -8.80
N LEU A 70 -2.43 -3.17 -8.16
CA LEU A 70 -3.59 -2.27 -8.29
C LEU A 70 -3.87 -1.87 -9.74
N SER A 71 -2.82 -1.65 -10.54
CA SER A 71 -2.96 -1.23 -11.94
C SER A 71 -3.35 -2.39 -12.87
N SER A 72 -3.19 -3.63 -12.41
CA SER A 72 -3.45 -4.84 -13.21
C SER A 72 -4.71 -5.58 -12.75
N THR A 73 -5.22 -5.30 -11.55
CA THR A 73 -6.40 -5.96 -10.98
C THR A 73 -7.65 -5.65 -11.81
N PRO A 74 -8.32 -6.67 -12.41
CA PRO A 74 -9.40 -6.43 -13.37
C PRO A 74 -10.76 -6.13 -12.74
N TYR A 75 -10.88 -6.23 -11.42
CA TYR A 75 -12.16 -6.08 -10.68
C TYR A 75 -12.16 -4.94 -9.67
N LEU A 76 -11.05 -4.21 -9.52
CA LEU A 76 -10.91 -3.15 -8.55
C LEU A 76 -10.56 -1.84 -9.27
N GLU A 77 -11.47 -0.87 -9.21
CA GLU A 77 -11.22 0.47 -9.71
C GLU A 77 -10.89 1.40 -8.54
N VAL A 78 -9.76 2.11 -8.61
CA VAL A 78 -9.35 3.08 -7.60
C VAL A 78 -9.08 4.42 -8.24
N VAL A 79 -9.95 5.39 -7.97
CA VAL A 79 -9.79 6.77 -8.46
C VAL A 79 -9.01 7.59 -7.44
N LEU A 80 -8.04 8.39 -7.92
CA LEU A 80 -7.34 9.36 -7.08
C LEU A 80 -8.13 10.67 -6.96
N ASP A 81 -8.48 11.05 -5.74
CA ASP A 81 -9.20 12.31 -5.49
C ASP A 81 -8.20 13.46 -5.31
N GLY A 82 -7.94 14.16 -6.42
CA GLY A 82 -7.00 15.27 -6.49
C GLY A 82 -7.24 16.35 -5.42
N VAL A 83 -8.49 16.55 -4.98
CA VAL A 83 -8.88 17.54 -3.97
C VAL A 83 -8.17 17.39 -2.61
N PHE A 84 -7.67 16.19 -2.28
CA PHE A 84 -6.89 15.93 -1.06
C PHE A 84 -5.38 16.03 -1.26
N LEU A 85 -4.92 16.03 -2.51
CA LEU A 85 -3.51 15.96 -2.89
C LEU A 85 -2.99 17.27 -3.46
N GLU A 86 -3.84 18.08 -4.09
CA GLU A 86 -3.45 19.26 -4.87
C GLU A 86 -2.54 20.22 -4.08
N SER A 87 -2.92 20.55 -2.84
CA SER A 87 -2.12 21.44 -1.99
C SER A 87 -0.77 20.84 -1.59
N LEU A 88 -0.66 19.51 -1.53
CA LEU A 88 0.60 18.80 -1.24
C LEU A 88 1.49 18.75 -2.48
N LEU A 89 0.92 18.41 -3.64
CA LEU A 89 1.63 18.25 -4.92
C LEU A 89 2.10 19.59 -5.50
N ASN A 90 1.33 20.66 -5.31
CA ASN A 90 1.71 22.00 -5.77
C ASN A 90 2.83 22.63 -4.92
N SER A 91 3.20 22.02 -3.78
CA SER A 91 4.30 22.48 -2.95
C SER A 91 5.63 21.98 -3.48
N LYS A 92 6.28 22.76 -4.37
CA LYS A 92 7.62 22.46 -4.94
C LYS A 92 8.72 22.19 -3.89
N LYS A 93 8.49 22.51 -2.62
CA LYS A 93 9.44 22.36 -1.51
C LYS A 93 9.19 21.13 -0.65
N PHE A 94 8.05 20.44 -0.80
CA PHE A 94 7.72 19.33 0.07
C PHE A 94 8.30 18.01 -0.44
N LYS A 95 9.45 17.61 0.12
CA LYS A 95 10.22 16.42 -0.31
C LYS A 95 9.47 15.08 -0.27
N TYR A 96 8.32 15.02 0.40
CA TYR A 96 7.50 13.81 0.53
C TYR A 96 6.20 13.85 -0.29
N ALA A 97 6.01 14.83 -1.17
CA ALA A 97 4.76 14.99 -1.94
C ALA A 97 4.32 13.69 -2.65
N GLU A 98 5.22 13.06 -3.42
CA GLU A 98 4.93 11.79 -4.09
C GLU A 98 4.63 10.64 -3.12
N LYS A 99 5.30 10.60 -1.97
CA LYS A 99 5.03 9.59 -0.94
C LYS A 99 3.59 9.69 -0.45
N PHE A 100 3.08 10.91 -0.22
CA PHE A 100 1.71 11.09 0.24
C PHE A 100 0.67 10.82 -0.85
N LYS A 101 0.96 11.07 -2.13
CA LYS A 101 0.12 10.61 -3.25
C LYS A 101 -0.06 9.09 -3.22
N VAL A 102 1.05 8.36 -3.10
CA VAL A 102 1.04 6.89 -3.05
C VAL A 102 0.37 6.38 -1.77
N THR A 103 0.65 6.98 -0.61
CA THR A 103 0.00 6.60 0.65
C THR A 103 -1.52 6.80 0.59
N TYR A 104 -1.98 7.89 -0.01
CA TYR A 104 -3.41 8.11 -0.19
C TYR A 104 -4.04 7.02 -1.05
N LEU A 105 -3.43 6.71 -2.20
CA LEU A 105 -3.87 5.63 -3.08
C LEU A 105 -4.00 4.31 -2.32
N PHE A 106 -2.99 3.97 -1.52
CA PHE A 106 -2.95 2.72 -0.77
C PHE A 106 -4.02 2.64 0.31
N GLY A 107 -4.21 3.71 1.09
CA GLY A 107 -5.27 3.74 2.10
C GLY A 107 -6.66 3.61 1.45
N LYS A 108 -6.91 4.31 0.34
CA LYS A 108 -8.18 4.20 -0.39
C LYS A 108 -8.39 2.79 -0.94
N SER A 109 -7.35 2.22 -1.55
CA SER A 109 -7.38 0.86 -2.09
C SER A 109 -7.65 -0.19 -1.01
N LEU A 110 -7.03 -0.04 0.16
CA LEU A 110 -7.25 -0.94 1.29
C LEU A 110 -8.72 -1.02 1.68
N TYR A 111 -9.39 0.14 1.84
CA TYR A 111 -10.82 0.16 2.15
C TYR A 111 -11.64 -0.56 1.08
N LEU A 112 -11.37 -0.28 -0.20
CA LEU A 112 -12.10 -0.87 -1.32
C LEU A 112 -11.91 -2.38 -1.41
N ILE A 113 -10.70 -2.89 -1.14
CA ILE A 113 -10.42 -4.33 -1.09
C ILE A 113 -11.21 -4.99 0.06
N GLU A 114 -11.32 -4.34 1.21
CA GLU A 114 -12.04 -4.87 2.38
C GLU A 114 -13.57 -4.78 2.26
N HIS A 115 -14.10 -3.94 1.37
CA HIS A 115 -15.53 -3.62 1.25
C HIS A 115 -16.03 -3.73 -0.20
N GLN A 116 -15.59 -4.75 -0.94
CA GLN A 116 -15.88 -4.90 -2.37
C GLN A 116 -17.37 -5.06 -2.69
N ASP A 117 -18.14 -5.66 -1.79
CA ASP A 117 -19.57 -5.87 -1.96
C ASP A 117 -20.41 -4.59 -1.72
N GLU A 118 -19.87 -3.63 -0.97
CA GLU A 118 -20.54 -2.38 -0.60
C GLU A 118 -19.53 -1.21 -0.55
N PRO A 119 -18.98 -0.79 -1.70
CA PRO A 119 -18.02 0.29 -1.74
C PRO A 119 -18.68 1.62 -1.35
N ASP A 120 -18.02 2.37 -0.48
CA ASP A 120 -18.40 3.72 -0.08
C ASP A 120 -17.24 4.65 -0.36
N GLU A 121 -17.41 5.52 -1.36
CA GLU A 121 -16.38 6.43 -1.82
C GLU A 121 -15.92 7.41 -0.72
N VAL A 122 -16.84 7.90 0.12
CA VAL A 122 -16.48 8.81 1.21
C VAL A 122 -15.60 8.09 2.24
N LYS A 123 -15.95 6.85 2.60
CA LYS A 123 -15.15 6.06 3.55
C LYS A 123 -13.82 5.62 2.94
N ALA A 124 -13.80 5.25 1.66
CA ALA A 124 -12.57 4.92 0.95
C ALA A 124 -11.60 6.11 0.90
N SER A 125 -12.09 7.27 0.48
CA SER A 125 -11.34 8.52 0.50
C SER A 125 -10.88 8.91 1.91
N THR A 126 -11.73 8.69 2.93
CA THR A 126 -11.38 8.93 4.33
C THR A 126 -10.21 8.05 4.76
N ARG A 127 -10.25 6.75 4.46
CA ARG A 127 -9.15 5.83 4.76
C ARG A 127 -7.87 6.19 4.02
N GLY A 128 -7.96 6.71 2.80
CA GLY A 128 -6.83 7.31 2.07
C GLY A 128 -6.18 8.46 2.83
N VAL A 129 -6.99 9.41 3.32
CA VAL A 129 -6.48 10.54 4.12
C VAL A 129 -5.93 10.06 5.48
N GLU A 130 -6.54 9.06 6.10
CA GLU A 130 -6.03 8.45 7.34
C GLU A 130 -4.66 7.81 7.14
N GLY A 131 -4.43 7.11 6.03
CA GLY A 131 -3.11 6.57 5.68
C GLY A 131 -2.07 7.68 5.62
N MET A 132 -2.39 8.82 4.99
CA MET A 132 -1.50 9.99 5.01
C MET A 132 -1.23 10.49 6.44
N VAL A 133 -2.24 10.52 7.31
CA VAL A 133 -2.05 10.92 8.71
C VAL A 133 -1.12 9.95 9.46
N LEU A 134 -1.25 8.64 9.25
CA LEU A 134 -0.39 7.63 9.86
C LEU A 134 1.07 7.80 9.44
N VAL A 135 1.32 7.85 8.13
CA VAL A 135 2.67 8.06 7.58
C VAL A 135 3.25 9.40 8.06
N TYR A 136 2.46 10.46 8.11
CA TYR A 136 2.91 11.76 8.60
C TYR A 136 3.35 11.71 10.06
N LYS A 137 2.63 11.00 10.93
CA LYS A 137 2.99 10.82 12.33
C LYS A 137 4.34 10.10 12.48
N GLU A 138 4.53 9.01 11.74
CA GLU A 138 5.81 8.28 11.76
C GLU A 138 6.97 9.11 11.23
N LEU A 139 6.80 9.82 10.11
CA LEU A 139 7.83 10.72 9.59
C LEU A 139 8.15 11.85 10.58
N LYS A 140 7.16 12.38 11.29
CA LYS A 140 7.35 13.42 12.31
C LYS A 140 8.03 12.89 13.58
N ARG A 141 7.88 11.61 13.90
CA ARG A 141 8.63 10.94 14.96
C ARG A 141 10.13 10.84 14.63
N LEU A 142 10.45 10.58 13.35
CA LEU A 142 11.82 10.52 12.85
C LEU A 142 12.44 11.91 12.66
N ASP A 143 11.64 12.87 12.18
CA ASP A 143 12.03 14.26 11.96
C ASP A 143 11.01 15.20 12.64
N PRO A 144 11.23 15.57 13.92
CA PRO A 144 10.33 16.47 14.65
C PRO A 144 10.22 17.88 14.07
N SER A 145 11.10 18.26 13.12
CA SER A 145 11.04 19.55 12.42
C SER A 145 10.07 19.54 11.23
N LEU A 146 9.62 18.37 10.78
CA LEU A 146 8.69 18.21 9.66
C LEU A 146 7.37 18.94 9.93
N ARG A 147 7.03 19.88 9.06
CA ARG A 147 5.77 20.64 9.11
C ARG A 147 5.12 20.66 7.74
N ASN A 148 3.80 20.43 7.73
CA ASN A 148 2.97 20.62 6.56
C ASN A 148 1.54 20.95 7.04
N GLY A 149 1.05 22.16 6.71
CA GLY A 149 -0.23 22.63 7.23
C GLY A 149 -1.44 21.79 6.82
N VAL A 150 -1.38 21.16 5.65
CA VAL A 150 -2.45 20.26 5.16
C VAL A 150 -2.47 18.97 5.97
N LEU A 151 -1.31 18.33 6.14
CA LEU A 151 -1.20 17.10 6.94
C LEU A 151 -1.51 17.34 8.42
N GLU A 152 -1.14 18.51 8.96
CA GLU A 152 -1.53 18.91 10.33
C GLU A 152 -3.03 19.15 10.46
N LYS A 153 -3.67 19.74 9.46
CA LYS A 153 -5.14 19.87 9.40
C LYS A 153 -5.79 18.49 9.41
N TYR A 154 -5.34 17.56 8.58
CA TYR A 154 -5.88 16.19 8.52
C TYR A 154 -5.67 15.44 9.84
N ALA A 155 -4.48 15.50 10.44
CA ALA A 155 -4.21 14.88 11.72
C ALA A 155 -5.13 15.40 12.84
N ARG A 156 -5.38 16.72 12.87
CA ARG A 156 -6.31 17.34 13.82
C ARG A 156 -7.76 16.95 13.57
N LEU A 157 -8.19 16.82 12.31
CA LEU A 157 -9.54 16.37 11.97
C LEU A 157 -9.76 14.92 12.36
N SER A 158 -8.77 14.06 12.12
CA SER A 158 -8.76 12.65 12.56
C SER A 158 -8.87 12.55 14.08
N GLN A 159 -8.06 13.29 14.84
CA GLN A 159 -8.14 13.31 16.31
C GLN A 159 -9.49 13.77 16.86
N LYS A 160 -10.21 14.61 16.12
CA LYS A 160 -11.51 15.16 16.51
C LYS A 160 -12.70 14.37 15.96
N GLU A 161 -12.47 13.22 15.31
CA GLU A 161 -13.52 12.41 14.67
C GLU A 161 -14.33 13.21 13.63
N LYS A 162 -13.68 14.17 12.95
CA LYS A 162 -14.31 15.07 11.95
C LYS A 162 -13.78 14.87 10.54
N LEU A 163 -12.95 13.84 10.33
CA LEU A 163 -12.29 13.63 9.05
C LEU A 163 -13.27 13.18 7.97
N GLU A 164 -14.16 12.23 8.27
CA GLU A 164 -15.15 11.75 7.28
C GLU A 164 -16.09 12.87 6.82
N SER A 165 -16.63 13.67 7.75
CA SER A 165 -17.48 14.81 7.39
C SER A 165 -16.74 15.82 6.49
N TYR A 166 -15.45 16.03 6.75
CA TYR A 166 -14.62 16.89 5.92
C TYR A 166 -14.40 16.31 4.51
N VAL A 167 -14.13 15.01 4.42
CA VAL A 167 -13.96 14.30 3.14
C VAL A 167 -15.25 14.36 2.32
N ARG A 168 -16.39 14.04 2.94
CA ARG A 168 -17.73 14.13 2.32
C ARG A 168 -18.01 15.49 1.72
N ALA A 169 -17.72 16.55 2.47
CA ALA A 169 -17.90 17.92 2.00
C ALA A 169 -17.02 18.22 0.78
N ARG A 170 -15.74 17.81 0.80
CA ARG A 170 -14.78 18.09 -0.28
C ARG A 170 -15.06 17.29 -1.55
N LEU A 171 -15.55 16.06 -1.44
CA LEU A 171 -15.96 15.26 -2.61
C LEU A 171 -17.21 15.82 -3.28
N SER A 172 -18.08 16.50 -2.52
CA SER A 172 -19.30 17.11 -3.04
C SER A 172 -19.04 18.44 -3.79
N GLU A 173 -17.80 18.94 -3.80
CA GLU A 173 -17.42 20.14 -4.56
C GLU A 173 -17.25 19.81 -6.06
N PRO A 174 -17.69 20.68 -7.00
CA PRO A 174 -17.72 20.38 -8.44
C PRO A 174 -16.36 20.06 -9.11
N GLU A 175 -15.22 20.33 -8.45
CA GLU A 175 -13.86 20.18 -9.00
C GLU A 175 -13.10 18.96 -8.43
N SER A 176 -13.76 18.04 -7.71
CA SER A 176 -13.10 17.01 -6.90
C SER A 176 -12.46 15.86 -7.68
N SER A 177 -12.90 15.59 -8.92
CA SER A 177 -12.51 14.43 -9.74
C SER A 177 -11.47 14.77 -10.81
N VAL A 178 -10.27 15.15 -10.40
CA VAL A 178 -9.13 15.27 -11.33
C VAL A 178 -8.44 13.91 -11.48
N VAL A 179 -8.70 13.23 -12.60
CA VAL A 179 -7.97 12.02 -13.01
C VAL A 179 -6.54 12.42 -13.35
N LEU A 180 -5.58 12.09 -12.48
CA LEU A 180 -4.17 12.30 -12.77
C LEU A 180 -3.65 11.14 -13.64
N PRO A 181 -3.04 11.39 -14.81
CA PRO A 181 -2.42 10.34 -15.59
C PRO A 181 -1.24 9.74 -14.82
N TYR A 182 -1.10 8.41 -14.94
CA TYR A 182 0.02 7.63 -14.44
C TYR A 182 1.24 7.77 -15.37
#